data_AF-A0AAD7MVA0-F1
#
_entry.id   AF-A0AAD7MVA0-F1
#
_cell.length_a   1.000
_cell.length_b   1.000
_cell.length_c   1.000
_cell.angle_alpha   90.00
_cell.angle_beta   90.00
_cell.angle_gamma   90.00
#
_symmetry.space_group_name_H-M   'P 1'
#
loop_
_entity.id
_entity.type
_entity.pdbx_description
1 polymer ?
#
loop_
_entity_poly.entity_id
_entity_poly.type
_entity_poly.pdbx_seq_one_letter_code
_entity_poly.pdbx_strand_id
1 'polypeptide(L)'
;MDIMPSEIWTDVFALACTDDGYTGRALSTVSRAVHLISKPLKYQSICVVGHNQLLKLSIVLESDLSSGGRKVKYLFVASLDEPKDFDAPNGRTEIRRRFHPNPNRDEALYRILRLVSSSLLTLHIHRTAISRQSALLEMDLPVLTELTLHGPFKPPQPTILRPRTSFPSLRRIYIHHFAYRPAKFLQVIVHAAPLLTHLRVPQCSFTPYDIQVALGMLQPAESASDVVYLPRSLEKLVIEVDPVTSSLDSWASNARAKQFLWKLQKISDSDDRVCLVDGRSRWISVEQAKEEWLEDVL
;
A
#
# COMPACT_ATOMS: atom_id res chain seq x y z
N MET A 1 7.37 -37.28 -11.59
CA MET A 1 7.86 -36.38 -10.50
C MET A 1 8.83 -37.13 -9.58
N ASP A 2 9.29 -38.32 -9.98
CA ASP A 2 9.52 -39.44 -9.06
C ASP A 2 10.97 -39.56 -8.59
N ILE A 3 11.77 -38.51 -8.84
CA ILE A 3 13.20 -38.47 -8.53
C ILE A 3 13.50 -37.48 -7.40
N MET A 4 12.64 -36.47 -7.20
CA MET A 4 12.86 -35.44 -6.17
C MET A 4 11.87 -35.57 -5.00
N PRO A 5 12.32 -35.37 -3.74
CA PRO A 5 11.45 -35.36 -2.57
C PRO A 5 10.35 -34.29 -2.64
N SER A 6 9.24 -34.54 -1.95
CA SER A 6 8.08 -33.62 -1.92
C SER A 6 8.39 -32.25 -1.34
N GLU A 7 9.38 -32.16 -0.45
CA GLU A 7 9.87 -30.95 0.19
C GLU A 7 10.47 -30.01 -0.84
N ILE A 8 11.32 -30.54 -1.73
CA ILE A 8 11.94 -29.77 -2.81
C ILE A 8 10.88 -29.26 -3.78
N TRP A 9 9.89 -30.10 -4.12
CA TRP A 9 8.76 -29.65 -4.94
C TRP A 9 7.92 -28.58 -4.25
N THR A 10 7.75 -28.67 -2.93
CA THR A 10 7.03 -27.65 -2.15
C THR A 10 7.76 -26.31 -2.21
N ASP A 11 9.09 -26.30 -2.07
CA ASP A 11 9.90 -25.09 -2.17
C ASP A 11 9.86 -24.50 -3.59
N VAL A 12 10.01 -25.34 -4.62
CA VAL A 12 9.88 -24.93 -6.02
C VAL A 12 8.51 -24.32 -6.29
N PHE A 13 7.44 -24.95 -5.82
CA PHE A 13 6.08 -24.41 -5.99
C PHE A 13 5.87 -23.14 -5.17
N ALA A 14 6.47 -23.01 -3.99
CA ALA A 14 6.37 -21.81 -3.17
C ALA A 14 7.06 -20.62 -3.84
N LEU A 15 8.18 -20.85 -4.52
CA LEU A 15 8.86 -19.82 -5.32
C LEU A 15 8.10 -19.49 -6.61
N ALA A 16 7.42 -20.47 -7.22
CA ALA A 16 6.65 -20.26 -8.44
C ALA A 16 5.27 -19.61 -8.19
N CYS A 17 4.66 -19.82 -7.02
CA CYS A 17 3.34 -19.29 -6.65
C CYS A 17 3.41 -17.86 -6.08
N THR A 18 4.18 -17.00 -6.73
CA THR A 18 4.39 -15.57 -6.44
C THR A 18 3.73 -14.66 -7.47
N ASP A 19 3.05 -15.25 -8.47
CA ASP A 19 2.34 -14.55 -9.53
C ASP A 19 0.95 -14.04 -9.09
N ASP A 20 0.02 -13.83 -10.02
CA ASP A 20 -1.36 -13.38 -9.73
C ASP A 20 -2.29 -14.50 -9.22
N GLY A 21 -1.72 -15.63 -8.82
CA GLY A 21 -2.41 -16.86 -8.41
C GLY A 21 -2.65 -17.84 -9.57
N TYR A 22 -2.21 -17.52 -10.78
CA TYR A 22 -2.32 -18.42 -11.94
C TYR A 22 -1.56 -19.73 -11.71
N THR A 23 -0.30 -19.67 -11.26
CA THR A 23 0.56 -20.84 -11.09
C THR A 23 -0.01 -21.81 -10.06
N GLY A 24 -0.50 -21.31 -8.92
CA GLY A 24 -1.14 -22.17 -7.90
C GLY A 24 -2.38 -22.92 -8.42
N ARG A 25 -3.16 -22.27 -9.31
CA ARG A 25 -4.30 -22.91 -9.98
C ARG A 25 -3.85 -23.93 -11.03
N ALA A 26 -2.85 -23.61 -11.84
CA ALA A 26 -2.31 -24.51 -12.86
C ALA A 26 -1.71 -25.77 -12.24
N LEU A 27 -0.91 -25.64 -11.18
CA LEU A 27 -0.32 -26.78 -10.46
C LEU A 27 -1.39 -27.73 -9.90
N SER A 28 -2.53 -27.18 -9.48
CA SER A 28 -3.65 -27.97 -8.96
C SER A 28 -4.29 -28.91 -10.01
N THR A 29 -3.99 -28.75 -11.30
CA THR A 29 -4.58 -29.55 -12.40
C THR A 29 -3.58 -30.47 -13.13
N VAL A 30 -2.28 -30.41 -12.81
CA VAL A 30 -1.24 -31.16 -13.56
C VAL A 30 -1.32 -32.67 -13.32
N SER A 31 -1.31 -33.11 -12.05
CA SER A 31 -1.45 -34.51 -11.66
C SER A 31 -1.87 -34.62 -10.20
N ARG A 32 -2.25 -35.82 -9.74
CA ARG A 32 -2.61 -36.06 -8.33
C ARG A 32 -1.47 -35.72 -7.36
N ALA A 33 -0.23 -36.07 -7.70
CA ALA A 33 0.93 -35.76 -6.87
C ALA A 33 1.18 -34.24 -6.79
N VAL A 34 1.17 -33.56 -7.95
CA VAL A 34 1.33 -32.09 -8.02
C VAL A 34 0.23 -31.40 -7.22
N HIS A 35 -1.02 -31.84 -7.41
CA HIS A 35 -2.18 -31.30 -6.71
C HIS A 35 -2.00 -31.39 -5.19
N LEU A 36 -1.59 -32.55 -4.66
CA LEU A 36 -1.39 -32.73 -3.22
C LEU A 36 -0.28 -31.85 -2.67
N ILE A 37 0.87 -31.78 -3.35
CA ILE A 37 2.03 -30.99 -2.92
C ILE A 37 1.74 -29.47 -2.99
N SER A 38 1.09 -29.02 -4.07
CA SER A 38 0.76 -27.60 -4.29
C SER A 38 -0.48 -27.11 -3.53
N LYS A 39 -1.32 -28.01 -2.98
CA LYS A 39 -2.56 -27.65 -2.29
C LYS A 39 -2.41 -26.57 -1.21
N PRO A 40 -1.35 -26.55 -0.37
CA PRO A 40 -1.13 -25.49 0.62
C PRO A 40 -0.82 -24.12 -0.01
N LEU A 41 -0.26 -24.12 -1.22
CA LEU A 41 0.26 -22.97 -1.94
C LEU A 41 -0.73 -22.36 -2.93
N LYS A 42 -1.88 -23.02 -3.16
CA LYS A 42 -2.93 -22.60 -4.11
C LYS A 42 -3.32 -21.12 -3.98
N TYR A 43 -3.32 -20.58 -2.76
CA TYR A 43 -3.74 -19.21 -2.44
C TYR A 43 -2.58 -18.35 -1.92
N GLN A 44 -1.33 -18.77 -2.12
CA GLN A 44 -0.18 -18.04 -1.61
C GLN A 44 -0.15 -16.59 -2.11
N SER A 45 -0.42 -16.39 -3.39
CA SER A 45 -0.56 -15.09 -4.01
C SER A 45 -1.93 -14.94 -4.65
N ILE A 46 -2.58 -13.80 -4.42
CA ILE A 46 -3.92 -13.50 -4.93
C ILE A 46 -3.97 -12.09 -5.49
N CYS A 47 -4.33 -11.99 -6.76
CA CYS A 47 -4.75 -10.75 -7.39
C CYS A 47 -6.27 -10.74 -7.54
N VAL A 48 -6.94 -9.71 -7.02
CA VAL A 48 -8.38 -9.53 -7.17
C VAL A 48 -8.70 -8.15 -7.71
N VAL A 49 -9.45 -8.10 -8.81
CA VAL A 49 -9.81 -6.86 -9.51
C VAL A 49 -11.33 -6.79 -9.65
N GLY A 50 -11.90 -5.70 -9.14
CA GLY A 50 -13.32 -5.41 -9.21
C GLY A 50 -14.14 -5.97 -8.04
N HIS A 51 -15.31 -5.37 -7.85
CA HIS A 51 -16.17 -5.61 -6.69
C HIS A 51 -16.68 -7.06 -6.61
N ASN A 52 -17.12 -7.62 -7.74
CA ASN A 52 -17.69 -8.96 -7.78
C ASN A 52 -16.65 -10.04 -7.46
N GLN A 53 -15.41 -9.86 -7.91
CA GLN A 53 -14.33 -10.80 -7.60
C GLN A 53 -13.98 -10.73 -6.12
N LEU A 54 -13.91 -9.53 -5.53
CA LEU A 54 -13.66 -9.33 -4.10
C LEU A 54 -14.71 -10.02 -3.22
N LEU A 55 -16.00 -9.85 -3.54
CA LEU A 55 -17.09 -10.51 -2.83
C LEU A 55 -16.98 -12.04 -2.90
N LYS A 56 -16.80 -12.59 -4.10
CA LYS A 56 -16.63 -14.04 -4.30
C LYS A 56 -15.41 -14.57 -3.55
N LEU A 57 -14.30 -13.85 -3.60
CA LEU A 57 -13.07 -14.21 -2.91
C LEU A 57 -13.30 -14.30 -1.39
N SER A 58 -14.03 -13.34 -0.80
CA SER A 58 -14.33 -13.36 0.63
C SER A 58 -15.07 -14.63 1.07
N ILE A 59 -15.98 -15.14 0.24
CA ILE A 59 -16.75 -16.37 0.49
C ILE A 59 -15.85 -17.60 0.31
N VAL A 60 -15.07 -17.65 -0.76
CA VAL A 60 -14.17 -18.78 -1.05
C VAL A 60 -13.12 -18.94 0.04
N LEU A 61 -12.46 -17.84 0.45
CA LEU A 61 -11.42 -17.89 1.47
C LEU A 61 -11.98 -18.30 2.83
N GLU A 62 -13.17 -17.86 3.20
CA GLU A 62 -13.78 -18.28 4.46
C GLU A 62 -14.00 -19.81 4.50
N SER A 63 -14.50 -20.40 3.41
CA SER A 63 -14.67 -21.85 3.32
C SER A 63 -13.33 -22.59 3.30
N ASP A 64 -12.36 -22.11 2.51
CA ASP A 64 -11.14 -22.86 2.24
C ASP A 64 -10.03 -22.67 3.29
N LEU A 65 -9.94 -21.50 3.91
CA LEU A 65 -8.91 -21.21 4.94
C LEU A 65 -9.29 -21.77 6.31
N SER A 66 -10.58 -22.03 6.56
CA SER A 66 -11.06 -22.66 7.80
C SER A 66 -10.44 -24.04 8.06
N SER A 67 -9.91 -24.70 7.01
CA SER A 67 -9.20 -25.98 7.12
C SER A 67 -7.74 -25.87 7.61
N GLY A 68 -7.23 -24.66 7.87
CA GLY A 68 -5.93 -24.40 8.52
C GLY A 68 -4.67 -24.66 7.66
N GLY A 69 -4.82 -25.26 6.47
CA GLY A 69 -3.68 -25.67 5.64
C GLY A 69 -3.23 -24.68 4.56
N ARG A 70 -3.92 -23.56 4.37
CA ARG A 70 -3.65 -22.61 3.29
C ARG A 70 -3.36 -21.23 3.87
N LYS A 71 -2.45 -20.50 3.23
CA LYS A 71 -2.03 -19.17 3.66
C LYS A 71 -1.99 -18.24 2.46
N VAL A 72 -2.40 -16.99 2.68
CA VAL A 72 -2.25 -15.91 1.69
C VAL A 72 -1.12 -15.03 2.18
N LYS A 73 -0.03 -14.94 1.41
CA LYS A 73 1.15 -14.13 1.72
C LYS A 73 1.15 -12.82 0.95
N TYR A 74 0.66 -12.83 -0.28
CA TYR A 74 0.69 -11.67 -1.18
C TYR A 74 -0.73 -11.40 -1.66
N LEU A 75 -1.23 -10.19 -1.41
CA LEU A 75 -2.58 -9.80 -1.78
C LEU A 75 -2.56 -8.46 -2.52
N PHE A 76 -3.04 -8.49 -3.76
CA PHE A 76 -3.35 -7.32 -4.55
C PHE A 76 -4.86 -7.14 -4.67
N VAL A 77 -5.36 -5.95 -4.34
CA VAL A 77 -6.78 -5.59 -4.43
C VAL A 77 -6.95 -4.32 -5.24
N ALA A 78 -7.70 -4.40 -6.34
CA ALA A 78 -8.14 -3.23 -7.09
C ALA A 78 -9.67 -3.13 -7.16
N SER A 79 -10.24 -1.94 -6.90
CA SER A 79 -11.71 -1.78 -6.82
C SER A 79 -12.40 -1.32 -8.11
N LEU A 80 -11.66 -0.89 -9.13
CA LEU A 80 -12.26 -0.32 -10.33
C LEU A 80 -12.02 -1.23 -11.53
N ASP A 81 -13.10 -1.58 -12.21
CA ASP A 81 -13.02 -1.78 -13.65
C ASP A 81 -12.64 -0.41 -14.23
N GLU A 82 -11.45 -0.30 -14.81
CA GLU A 82 -10.98 0.97 -15.35
C GLU A 82 -12.04 1.53 -16.32
N PRO A 83 -12.49 2.80 -16.16
CA PRO A 83 -13.22 3.43 -17.24
C PRO A 83 -12.28 3.48 -18.45
N LYS A 84 -12.70 2.91 -19.57
CA LYS A 84 -11.95 2.91 -20.84
C LYS A 84 -11.60 4.33 -21.32
N ASP A 85 -12.29 5.35 -20.79
CA ASP A 85 -12.16 6.76 -21.20
C ASP A 85 -11.82 7.67 -20.01
N PHE A 86 -10.62 7.53 -19.44
CA PHE A 86 -10.11 8.43 -18.40
C PHE A 86 -9.95 9.89 -18.88
N ASP A 87 -9.78 10.08 -20.21
CA ASP A 87 -9.59 11.37 -20.86
C ASP A 87 -10.91 12.09 -21.23
N ALA A 88 -12.07 11.49 -20.95
CA ALA A 88 -13.34 12.16 -21.21
C ALA A 88 -13.48 13.41 -20.31
N PRO A 89 -14.03 14.54 -20.81
CA PRO A 89 -14.23 15.77 -20.04
C PRO A 89 -14.98 15.58 -18.71
N ASN A 90 -15.77 14.50 -18.62
CA ASN A 90 -16.61 14.14 -17.48
C ASN A 90 -15.95 13.11 -16.54
N GLY A 91 -14.73 12.64 -16.84
CA GLY A 91 -14.01 11.59 -16.11
C GLY A 91 -13.83 11.94 -14.63
N ARG A 92 -13.59 13.21 -14.29
CA ARG A 92 -13.50 13.68 -12.89
C ARG A 92 -14.81 13.53 -12.11
N THR A 93 -15.96 13.71 -12.75
CA THR A 93 -17.30 13.58 -12.14
C THR A 93 -17.72 12.11 -12.00
N GLU A 94 -17.34 11.26 -12.96
CA GLU A 94 -17.48 9.79 -12.88
C GLU A 94 -16.59 9.20 -11.77
N ILE A 95 -15.32 9.62 -11.69
CA ILE A 95 -14.39 9.29 -10.60
C ILE A 95 -15.04 9.64 -9.26
N ARG A 96 -15.49 10.89 -9.07
CA ARG A 96 -16.17 11.29 -7.83
C ARG A 96 -17.39 10.43 -7.49
N ARG A 97 -18.17 9.98 -8.49
CA ARG A 97 -19.30 9.06 -8.29
C ARG A 97 -18.88 7.62 -7.96
N ARG A 98 -17.80 7.09 -8.54
CA ARG A 98 -17.34 5.70 -8.30
C ARG A 98 -16.47 5.53 -7.04
N PHE A 99 -15.83 6.60 -6.58
CA PHE A 99 -15.11 6.64 -5.30
C PHE A 99 -16.03 6.87 -4.07
N HIS A 100 -17.33 6.60 -4.20
CA HIS A 100 -18.19 6.54 -3.03
C HIS A 100 -17.84 5.29 -2.19
N PRO A 101 -17.81 5.43 -0.85
CA PRO A 101 -17.74 4.28 0.03
C PRO A 101 -18.88 3.32 -0.32
N ASN A 102 -18.55 2.04 -0.54
CA ASN A 102 -19.54 0.99 -0.68
C ASN A 102 -19.34 0.07 0.54
N PRO A 103 -20.27 0.07 1.50
CA PRO A 103 -20.10 -0.66 2.75
C PRO A 103 -19.91 -2.16 2.51
N ASN A 104 -20.55 -2.74 1.49
CA ASN A 104 -20.40 -4.16 1.17
C ASN A 104 -19.00 -4.49 0.63
N ARG A 105 -18.39 -3.56 -0.12
CA ARG A 105 -17.01 -3.71 -0.60
C ARG A 105 -16.03 -3.64 0.55
N ASP A 106 -16.19 -2.64 1.41
CA ASP A 106 -15.29 -2.40 2.54
C ASP A 106 -15.38 -3.58 3.52
N GLU A 107 -16.58 -4.05 3.83
CA GLU A 107 -16.80 -5.25 4.66
C GLU A 107 -16.14 -6.49 4.04
N ALA A 108 -16.30 -6.71 2.73
CA ALA A 108 -15.67 -7.84 2.05
C ALA A 108 -14.13 -7.79 2.13
N LEU A 109 -13.55 -6.60 1.95
CA LEU A 109 -12.10 -6.41 2.09
C LEU A 109 -11.66 -6.69 3.53
N TYR A 110 -12.28 -6.08 4.53
CA TYR A 110 -11.93 -6.31 5.93
C TYR A 110 -12.13 -7.76 6.37
N ARG A 111 -13.15 -8.45 5.81
CA ARG A 111 -13.34 -9.89 6.01
C ARG A 111 -12.18 -10.71 5.45
N ILE A 112 -11.77 -10.44 4.20
CA ILE A 112 -10.60 -11.10 3.60
C ILE A 112 -9.36 -10.84 4.45
N LEU A 113 -9.11 -9.58 4.79
CA LEU A 113 -7.93 -9.22 5.54
C LEU A 113 -7.89 -9.85 6.94
N ARG A 114 -9.04 -9.98 7.61
CA ARG A 114 -9.17 -10.70 8.88
C ARG A 114 -8.79 -12.17 8.72
N LEU A 115 -9.23 -12.82 7.63
CA LEU A 115 -8.91 -14.23 7.36
C LEU A 115 -7.42 -14.45 7.06
N VAL A 116 -6.74 -13.46 6.48
CA VAL A 116 -5.33 -13.59 6.06
C VAL A 116 -4.34 -12.88 6.98
N SER A 117 -4.82 -12.21 8.04
CA SER A 117 -4.04 -11.32 8.90
C SER A 117 -2.74 -11.95 9.44
N SER A 118 -2.81 -13.23 9.85
CA SER A 118 -1.66 -13.94 10.44
C SER A 118 -0.62 -14.43 9.42
N SER A 119 -0.88 -14.33 8.12
CA SER A 119 0.03 -14.80 7.07
C SER A 119 0.40 -13.76 6.02
N LEU A 120 -0.27 -12.61 6.00
CA LEU A 120 -0.12 -11.61 4.96
C LEU A 120 1.19 -10.82 5.12
N LEU A 121 2.10 -10.96 4.14
CA LEU A 121 3.41 -10.29 4.11
C LEU A 121 3.37 -9.00 3.29
N THR A 122 2.72 -9.04 2.12
CA THR A 122 2.61 -7.89 1.21
C THR A 122 1.15 -7.62 0.90
N LEU A 123 0.75 -6.36 1.08
CA LEU A 123 -0.59 -5.88 0.77
C LEU A 123 -0.52 -4.68 -0.18
N HIS A 124 -1.03 -4.84 -1.39
CA HIS A 124 -1.18 -3.76 -2.35
C HIS A 124 -2.67 -3.46 -2.55
N ILE A 125 -3.08 -2.23 -2.28
CA ILE A 125 -4.45 -1.75 -2.47
C ILE A 125 -4.44 -0.62 -3.49
N HIS A 126 -5.07 -0.86 -4.64
CA HIS A 126 -5.11 0.07 -5.75
C HIS A 126 -6.53 0.59 -6.04
N ARG A 127 -6.70 1.91 -6.04
CA ARG A 127 -7.95 2.64 -6.35
C ARG A 127 -9.18 2.10 -5.62
N THR A 128 -9.02 1.58 -4.41
CA THR A 128 -10.13 1.11 -3.56
C THR A 128 -10.59 2.25 -2.68
N ALA A 129 -11.83 2.72 -2.86
CA ALA A 129 -12.47 3.69 -1.97
C ALA A 129 -12.84 3.02 -0.64
N ILE A 130 -11.84 2.77 0.21
CA ILE A 130 -12.02 2.19 1.54
C ILE A 130 -12.34 3.33 2.50
N SER A 131 -13.46 3.22 3.21
CA SER A 131 -13.74 4.06 4.37
C SER A 131 -12.71 3.78 5.47
N ARG A 132 -11.93 4.80 5.85
CA ARG A 132 -10.90 4.73 6.90
C ARG A 132 -10.92 5.99 7.74
N GLN A 133 -10.76 5.82 9.05
CA GLN A 133 -10.60 6.85 10.07
C GLN A 133 -9.13 7.22 10.32
N SER A 134 -8.20 6.65 9.56
CA SER A 134 -6.76 6.91 9.65
C SER A 134 -6.10 6.88 8.26
N ALA A 135 -4.84 7.31 8.17
CA ALA A 135 -4.06 7.21 6.95
C ALA A 135 -3.69 5.74 6.59
N LEU A 136 -3.66 4.87 7.60
CA LEU A 136 -3.44 3.43 7.45
C LEU A 136 -4.76 2.64 7.65
N LEU A 137 -4.71 1.33 7.43
CA LEU A 137 -5.84 0.42 7.65
C LEU A 137 -6.17 0.27 9.14
N GLU A 138 -7.46 0.08 9.46
CA GLU A 138 -7.97 -0.14 10.82
C GLU A 138 -8.05 -1.63 11.19
N MET A 139 -6.96 -2.36 11.01
CA MET A 139 -6.85 -3.74 11.47
C MET A 139 -5.40 -4.14 11.70
N ASP A 140 -5.20 -5.11 12.59
CA ASP A 140 -3.89 -5.68 12.88
C ASP A 140 -3.46 -6.66 11.79
N LEU A 141 -2.27 -6.41 11.24
CA LEU A 141 -1.60 -7.30 10.30
C LEU A 141 -0.20 -7.57 10.83
N PRO A 142 -0.05 -8.52 11.80
CA PRO A 142 1.14 -8.64 12.63
C PRO A 142 2.41 -9.01 11.86
N VAL A 143 2.26 -9.72 10.74
CA VAL A 143 3.38 -10.20 9.92
C VAL A 143 3.56 -9.40 8.62
N LEU A 144 2.77 -8.34 8.41
CA LEU A 144 2.88 -7.51 7.22
C LEU A 144 4.22 -6.79 7.20
N THR A 145 5.00 -7.00 6.14
CA THR A 145 6.30 -6.39 5.92
C THR A 145 6.25 -5.24 4.94
N GLU A 146 5.27 -5.25 4.04
CA GLU A 146 5.11 -4.25 2.99
C GLU A 146 3.65 -3.86 2.75
N LEU A 147 3.40 -2.55 2.68
CA LEU A 147 2.08 -1.96 2.46
C LEU A 147 2.15 -0.92 1.35
N THR A 148 1.43 -1.18 0.26
CA THR A 148 1.26 -0.24 -0.85
C THR A 148 -0.19 0.22 -0.94
N LEU A 149 -0.40 1.53 -0.90
CA LEU A 149 -1.70 2.18 -1.00
C LEU A 149 -1.67 3.17 -2.17
N HIS A 150 -2.47 2.90 -3.20
CA HIS A 150 -2.61 3.78 -4.35
C HIS A 150 -4.07 4.26 -4.45
N GLY A 151 -4.36 5.55 -4.33
CA GLY A 151 -5.74 6.03 -4.47
C GLY A 151 -6.02 7.39 -3.81
N PRO A 152 -7.14 8.06 -4.14
CA PRO A 152 -7.54 9.26 -3.44
C PRO A 152 -7.98 8.90 -2.01
N PHE A 153 -7.09 9.06 -1.05
CA PHE A 153 -7.45 8.94 0.36
C PHE A 153 -8.18 10.20 0.79
N LYS A 154 -9.44 10.04 1.23
CA LYS A 154 -10.10 11.07 2.02
C LYS A 154 -9.53 10.96 3.43
N PRO A 155 -8.74 11.93 3.91
CA PRO A 155 -8.27 11.85 5.27
C PRO A 155 -9.47 11.91 6.21
N PRO A 156 -9.42 11.15 7.30
CA PRO A 156 -10.43 11.24 8.35
C PRO A 156 -10.51 12.65 8.92
N GLN A 157 -11.69 13.02 9.42
CA GLN A 157 -11.78 14.14 10.34
C GLN A 157 -10.88 13.87 11.57
N PRO A 158 -10.32 14.91 12.21
CA PRO A 158 -9.29 14.74 13.24
C PRO A 158 -9.91 14.24 14.54
N THR A 159 -10.14 12.93 14.67
CA THR A 159 -10.84 12.38 15.85
C THR A 159 -9.97 11.47 16.72
N ILE A 160 -8.92 10.82 16.21
CA ILE A 160 -8.18 9.81 17.00
C ILE A 160 -6.65 9.97 16.88
N LEU A 161 -6.03 10.18 18.04
CA LEU A 161 -4.60 10.46 18.22
C LEU A 161 -3.71 9.21 18.32
N ARG A 162 -4.30 8.07 18.70
CA ARG A 162 -3.59 6.79 18.86
C ARG A 162 -4.21 5.76 17.92
N PRO A 163 -3.48 5.24 16.93
CA PRO A 163 -3.96 4.15 16.10
C PRO A 163 -4.38 2.98 17.01
N ARG A 164 -5.56 2.40 16.76
CA ARG A 164 -5.94 1.13 17.38
C ARG A 164 -5.22 -0.07 16.75
N THR A 165 -4.34 0.18 15.78
CA THR A 165 -3.75 -0.82 14.92
C THR A 165 -2.25 -0.91 15.07
N SER A 166 -1.74 -2.13 14.92
CA SER A 166 -0.32 -2.43 14.99
C SER A 166 0.14 -3.20 13.75
N PHE A 167 1.23 -2.72 13.16
CA PHE A 167 1.98 -3.37 12.07
C PHE A 167 3.43 -3.58 12.54
N PRO A 168 3.67 -4.45 13.54
CA PRO A 168 4.94 -4.57 14.22
C PRO A 168 6.09 -5.04 13.30
N SER A 169 5.76 -5.75 12.22
CA SER A 169 6.74 -6.25 11.24
C SER A 169 6.91 -5.36 10.01
N LEU A 170 6.18 -4.24 9.93
CA LEU A 170 6.10 -3.43 8.72
C LEU A 170 7.38 -2.64 8.49
N ARG A 171 8.00 -2.87 7.33
CA ARG A 171 9.30 -2.30 6.95
C ARG A 171 9.19 -1.29 5.82
N ARG A 172 8.22 -1.46 4.93
CA ARG A 172 8.08 -0.65 3.72
C ARG A 172 6.66 -0.14 3.58
N ILE A 173 6.51 1.17 3.44
CA ILE A 173 5.22 1.82 3.17
C ILE A 173 5.36 2.64 1.90
N TYR A 174 4.51 2.33 0.93
CA TYR A 174 4.38 3.06 -0.32
C TYR A 174 2.97 3.66 -0.39
N ILE A 175 2.89 4.98 -0.36
CA ILE A 175 1.62 5.67 -0.50
C ILE A 175 1.73 6.53 -1.73
N HIS A 176 0.86 6.24 -2.70
CA HIS A 176 0.77 6.96 -3.95
C HIS A 176 -0.53 7.74 -3.96
N HIS A 177 -0.37 9.06 -4.02
CA HIS A 177 -1.44 10.06 -4.08
C HIS A 177 -2.25 10.27 -2.79
N PHE A 178 -2.38 11.53 -2.35
CA PHE A 178 -3.37 11.95 -1.36
C PHE A 178 -4.26 13.01 -1.99
N ALA A 179 -5.57 12.92 -1.79
CA ALA A 179 -6.47 13.99 -2.20
C ALA A 179 -6.25 15.26 -1.35
N TYR A 180 -5.87 15.07 -0.08
CA TYR A 180 -5.56 16.13 0.88
C TYR A 180 -4.52 15.64 1.89
N ARG A 181 -3.76 16.57 2.47
CA ARG A 181 -2.77 16.28 3.52
C ARG A 181 -3.44 15.55 4.70
N PRO A 182 -3.02 14.32 5.04
CA PRO A 182 -3.51 13.62 6.23
C PRO A 182 -3.05 14.32 7.52
N ALA A 183 -4.00 14.58 8.43
CA ALA A 183 -3.66 15.09 9.76
C ALA A 183 -2.85 14.05 10.54
N LYS A 184 -1.81 14.49 11.25
CA LYS A 184 -0.99 13.65 12.14
C LYS A 184 -0.41 12.39 11.49
N PHE A 185 -0.18 12.43 10.18
CA PHE A 185 0.24 11.29 9.37
C PHE A 185 1.52 10.61 9.85
N LEU A 186 2.58 11.39 10.07
CA LEU A 186 3.85 10.85 10.56
C LEU A 186 3.67 10.20 11.94
N GLN A 187 2.82 10.76 12.80
CA GLN A 187 2.52 10.19 14.10
C GLN A 187 1.86 8.82 13.95
N VAL A 188 0.84 8.71 13.09
CA VAL A 188 0.16 7.43 12.80
C VAL A 188 1.17 6.38 12.33
N ILE A 189 2.05 6.74 11.39
CA ILE A 189 3.05 5.82 10.84
C ILE A 189 4.00 5.33 11.92
N VAL A 190 4.58 6.23 12.71
CA VAL A 190 5.58 5.87 13.71
C VAL A 190 5.00 5.00 14.82
N HIS A 191 3.75 5.26 15.24
CA HIS A 191 3.09 4.41 16.24
C HIS A 191 2.71 3.04 15.69
N ALA A 192 2.25 2.97 14.44
CA ALA A 192 1.76 1.73 13.88
C ALA A 192 2.89 0.83 13.32
N ALA A 193 4.00 1.42 12.86
CA ALA A 193 5.11 0.72 12.19
C ALA A 193 6.47 1.09 12.80
N PRO A 194 6.82 0.55 13.98
CA PRO A 194 8.04 0.91 14.71
C PRO A 194 9.33 0.42 14.02
N LEU A 195 9.25 -0.57 13.13
CA LEU A 195 10.39 -1.13 12.38
C LEU A 195 10.49 -0.62 10.94
N LEU A 196 9.84 0.52 10.64
CA LEU A 196 9.84 1.08 9.30
C LEU A 196 11.27 1.41 8.83
N THR A 197 11.59 0.96 7.63
CA THR A 197 12.88 1.19 6.95
C THR A 197 12.74 2.09 5.74
N HIS A 198 11.63 1.95 5.00
CA HIS A 198 11.38 2.71 3.77
C HIS A 198 9.99 3.34 3.83
N LEU A 199 9.94 4.66 3.62
CA LEU A 199 8.70 5.41 3.50
C LEU A 199 8.70 6.17 2.18
N ARG A 200 7.76 5.87 1.29
CA ARG A 200 7.55 6.60 0.04
C ARG A 200 6.16 7.23 0.03
N VAL A 201 6.11 8.55 -0.16
CA VAL A 201 4.85 9.30 -0.06
C VAL A 201 4.85 10.50 -1.01
N PRO A 202 3.67 11.02 -1.41
CA PRO A 202 3.62 12.24 -2.21
C PRO A 202 3.99 13.46 -1.37
N GLN A 203 4.53 14.48 -2.03
CA GLN A 203 4.95 15.74 -1.39
C GLN A 203 3.85 16.43 -0.58
N CYS A 204 2.57 16.19 -0.88
CA CYS A 204 1.44 16.77 -0.15
C CYS A 204 1.17 16.10 1.22
N SER A 205 1.94 15.06 1.60
CA SER A 205 1.74 14.30 2.84
C SER A 205 2.16 15.08 4.10
N PHE A 206 3.09 16.03 3.97
CA PHE A 206 3.67 16.78 5.08
C PHE A 206 4.16 18.17 4.63
N THR A 207 4.57 19.01 5.58
CA THR A 207 5.29 20.25 5.31
C THR A 207 6.79 20.01 5.51
N PRO A 208 7.66 20.84 4.93
CA PRO A 208 9.10 20.75 5.20
C PRO A 208 9.42 20.85 6.69
N TYR A 209 8.65 21.64 7.45
CA TYR A 209 8.79 21.74 8.90
C TYR A 209 8.49 20.42 9.61
N ASP A 210 7.42 19.71 9.23
CA ASP A 210 7.10 18.40 9.84
C ASP A 210 8.22 17.39 9.60
N ILE A 211 8.83 17.39 8.40
CA ILE A 211 9.96 16.51 8.07
C ILE A 211 11.17 16.87 8.93
N GLN A 212 11.54 18.16 9.00
CA GLN A 212 12.68 18.61 9.77
C GLN A 212 12.55 18.25 11.25
N VAL A 213 11.36 18.45 11.83
CA VAL A 213 11.08 18.04 13.22
C VAL A 213 11.18 16.51 13.36
N ALA A 214 10.56 15.76 12.45
CA ALA A 214 10.54 14.30 12.53
C ALA A 214 11.94 13.66 12.32
N LEU A 215 12.82 14.32 11.56
CA LEU A 215 14.23 13.92 11.40
C LEU A 215 15.12 14.40 12.55
N GLY A 216 14.61 15.25 13.46
CA GLY A 216 15.39 15.83 14.56
C GLY A 216 16.29 17.01 14.14
N MET A 217 16.08 17.58 12.95
CA MET A 217 16.82 18.74 12.44
C MET A 217 16.36 20.07 13.06
N LEU A 218 15.10 20.14 13.49
CA LEU A 218 14.53 21.31 14.16
C LEU A 218 13.91 20.91 15.49
N GLN A 219 14.06 21.78 16.48
CA GLN A 219 13.32 21.65 17.73
C GLN A 219 11.86 22.01 17.48
N PRO A 220 10.91 21.22 18.02
CA PRO A 220 9.51 21.56 17.95
C PRO A 220 9.24 22.84 18.74
N ALA A 221 8.28 23.64 18.29
CA ALA A 221 7.78 24.76 19.09
C ALA A 221 7.34 24.26 20.48
N GLU A 222 7.69 25.00 21.53
CA GLU A 222 7.66 24.63 22.97
C GLU A 222 6.27 24.21 23.54
N SER A 223 5.25 24.08 22.70
CA SER A 223 3.86 23.72 23.06
C SER A 223 3.31 22.47 22.35
N ALA A 224 4.11 21.77 21.55
CA ALA A 224 3.66 20.58 20.82
C ALA A 224 3.87 19.29 21.65
N SER A 225 2.86 18.86 22.41
CA SER A 225 2.84 17.57 23.11
C SER A 225 2.88 16.33 22.19
N ASP A 226 2.71 16.55 20.88
CA ASP A 226 2.49 15.50 19.88
C ASP A 226 3.69 15.34 18.93
N VAL A 227 4.90 15.70 19.36
CA VAL A 227 6.08 15.59 18.51
C VAL A 227 6.48 14.14 18.37
N VAL A 228 6.66 13.69 17.13
CA VAL A 228 7.02 12.32 16.84
C VAL A 228 8.21 12.31 15.89
N TYR A 229 9.25 11.59 16.28
CA TYR A 229 10.44 11.37 15.48
C TYR A 229 10.26 10.13 14.61
N LEU A 230 10.83 10.15 13.41
CA LEU A 230 10.89 8.98 12.56
C LEU A 230 11.67 7.84 13.25
N PRO A 231 11.33 6.57 12.97
CA PRO A 231 11.99 5.46 13.64
C PRO A 231 13.49 5.45 13.29
N ARG A 232 14.32 5.03 14.23
CA ARG A 232 15.78 4.93 14.00
C ARG A 232 16.14 3.92 12.91
N SER A 233 15.24 2.97 12.64
CA SER A 233 15.38 2.00 11.55
C SER A 233 15.13 2.60 10.17
N LEU A 234 14.68 3.85 10.06
CA LEU A 234 14.39 4.46 8.77
C LEU A 234 15.69 4.69 7.99
N GLU A 235 15.79 3.98 6.87
CA GLU A 235 16.91 4.04 5.92
C GLU A 235 16.59 5.02 4.79
N LYS A 236 15.33 5.08 4.34
CA LYS A 236 14.94 5.90 3.18
C LYS A 236 13.56 6.56 3.32
N LEU A 237 13.52 7.87 3.10
CA LEU A 237 12.32 8.69 2.94
C LEU A 237 12.26 9.22 1.50
N VAL A 238 11.42 8.61 0.67
CA VAL A 238 11.22 9.01 -0.73
C VAL A 238 10.00 9.93 -0.83
N ILE A 239 10.21 11.12 -1.38
CA ILE A 239 9.17 12.14 -1.55
C ILE A 239 8.89 12.29 -3.04
N GLU A 240 7.67 11.95 -3.46
CA GLU A 240 7.24 12.11 -4.84
C GLU A 240 6.80 13.56 -5.09
N VAL A 241 7.58 14.28 -5.90
CA VAL A 241 7.35 15.68 -6.25
C VAL A 241 6.41 15.75 -7.45
N ASP A 242 5.30 16.51 -7.34
CA ASP A 242 4.37 16.63 -8.47
C ASP A 242 5.10 17.22 -9.69
N PRO A 243 5.02 16.59 -10.88
CA PRO A 243 5.75 17.07 -12.05
C PRO A 243 5.36 18.50 -12.46
N VAL A 244 4.13 18.93 -12.19
CA VAL A 244 3.69 20.33 -12.39
C VAL A 244 4.48 21.29 -11.50
N THR A 245 4.86 20.83 -10.30
CA THR A 245 5.73 21.58 -9.38
C THR A 245 7.22 21.40 -9.69
N SER A 246 7.64 20.24 -10.21
CA SER A 246 9.05 19.93 -10.54
C SER A 246 9.61 20.84 -11.65
N SER A 247 8.76 21.25 -12.60
CA SER A 247 9.12 22.21 -13.64
C SER A 247 9.21 23.61 -13.05
N LEU A 248 10.38 23.95 -12.51
CA LEU A 248 10.73 25.29 -12.01
C LEU A 248 10.53 26.40 -13.07
N ASP A 249 10.42 26.01 -14.35
CA ASP A 249 10.27 26.88 -15.52
C ASP A 249 8.82 27.12 -15.95
N SER A 250 7.84 26.41 -15.36
CA SER A 250 6.42 26.66 -15.62
C SER A 250 5.99 27.97 -14.96
N TRP A 251 5.54 28.94 -15.76
CA TRP A 251 4.94 30.21 -15.37
C TRP A 251 3.73 30.08 -14.41
N ALA A 252 3.17 28.88 -14.25
CA ALA A 252 2.10 28.55 -13.30
C ALA A 252 2.59 28.08 -11.91
N SER A 253 3.91 27.90 -11.72
CA SER A 253 4.48 27.55 -10.42
C SER A 253 4.45 28.76 -9.47
N ASN A 254 3.35 28.88 -8.73
CA ASN A 254 3.14 29.87 -7.67
C ASN A 254 4.40 29.95 -6.78
N ALA A 255 4.87 31.16 -6.43
CA ALA A 255 6.08 31.38 -5.63
C ALA A 255 6.13 30.50 -4.36
N ARG A 256 4.97 30.17 -3.79
CA ARG A 256 4.83 29.23 -2.66
C ARG A 256 5.28 27.81 -2.99
N ALA A 257 4.97 27.29 -4.18
CA ALA A 257 5.40 25.96 -4.61
C ALA A 257 6.91 25.90 -4.83
N LYS A 258 7.50 26.94 -5.45
CA LYS A 258 8.96 27.06 -5.59
C LYS A 258 9.65 27.11 -4.22
N GLN A 259 9.13 27.92 -3.30
CA GLN A 259 9.66 28.00 -1.93
C GLN A 259 9.54 26.67 -1.18
N PHE A 260 8.42 25.95 -1.36
CA PHE A 260 8.20 24.64 -0.77
C PHE A 260 9.23 23.62 -1.27
N LEU A 261 9.43 23.52 -2.59
CA LEU A 261 10.41 22.62 -3.19
C LEU A 261 11.85 22.97 -2.80
N TRP A 262 12.20 24.25 -2.80
CA TRP A 262 13.51 24.69 -2.33
C TRP A 262 13.79 24.25 -0.88
N LYS A 263 12.78 24.30 0.00
CA LYS A 263 12.92 23.80 1.38
C LYS A 263 13.10 22.28 1.40
N LEU A 264 12.36 21.53 0.58
CA LEU A 264 12.53 20.07 0.48
C LEU A 264 13.91 19.71 -0.06
N GLN A 265 14.40 20.42 -1.07
CA GLN A 265 15.74 20.21 -1.63
C GLN A 265 16.79 20.41 -0.55
N LYS A 266 16.72 21.51 0.21
CA LYS A 266 17.63 21.74 1.34
C LYS A 266 17.63 20.63 2.37
N ILE A 267 16.47 20.03 2.65
CA ILE A 267 16.37 18.89 3.56
C ILE A 267 17.05 17.67 2.95
N SER A 268 16.78 17.38 1.67
CA SER A 268 17.42 16.28 0.93
C SER A 268 18.94 16.41 0.86
N ASP A 269 19.45 17.63 0.66
CA ASP A 269 20.89 17.92 0.64
C ASP A 269 21.54 17.79 2.04
N SER A 270 20.74 17.82 3.11
CA SER A 270 21.22 17.79 4.51
C SER A 270 21.08 16.44 5.20
N ASP A 271 20.27 15.52 4.65
CA ASP A 271 20.00 14.21 5.23
C ASP A 271 19.89 13.16 4.11
N ASP A 272 20.90 12.30 3.99
CA ASP A 272 21.05 11.29 2.94
C ASP A 272 19.88 10.30 2.86
N ARG A 273 19.09 10.17 3.94
CA ARG A 273 17.89 9.31 3.94
C ARG A 273 16.78 9.92 3.08
N VAL A 274 16.78 11.22 2.86
CA VAL A 274 15.70 11.93 2.15
C VAL A 274 16.03 12.00 0.67
N CYS A 275 15.20 11.37 -0.15
CA CYS A 275 15.32 11.40 -1.61
C CYS A 275 14.09 12.05 -2.23
N LEU A 276 14.30 13.04 -3.09
CA LEU A 276 13.25 13.59 -3.95
C LEU A 276 13.24 12.82 -5.26
N VAL A 277 12.06 12.38 -5.69
CA VAL A 277 11.87 11.73 -6.99
C VAL A 277 10.76 12.42 -7.74
N ASP A 278 10.86 12.41 -9.07
CA ASP A 278 9.76 12.88 -9.91
C ASP A 278 8.55 12.01 -9.66
N GLY A 279 7.51 12.66 -9.15
CA GLY A 279 6.21 12.05 -8.95
C GLY A 279 5.59 11.71 -10.28
N ARG A 280 4.78 10.66 -10.27
CA ARG A 280 4.02 10.30 -11.46
C ARG A 280 2.89 11.31 -11.63
N SER A 281 2.93 12.02 -12.77
CA SER A 281 1.91 12.99 -13.18
C SER A 281 0.48 12.42 -13.27
N ARG A 282 0.34 11.09 -13.25
CA ARG A 282 -0.88 10.38 -13.60
C ARG A 282 -1.11 9.18 -12.70
N TRP A 283 -2.39 8.86 -12.56
CA TRP A 283 -2.85 7.58 -12.08
C TRP A 283 -2.28 6.47 -12.95
N ILE A 284 -1.51 5.53 -12.39
CA ILE A 284 -1.11 4.33 -13.14
C ILE A 284 -2.31 3.41 -13.32
N SER A 285 -2.32 2.64 -14.41
CA SER A 285 -3.40 1.67 -14.65
C SER A 285 -3.39 0.54 -13.63
N VAL A 286 -4.48 -0.23 -13.55
CA VAL A 286 -4.54 -1.44 -12.72
C VAL A 286 -3.46 -2.45 -13.15
N GLU A 287 -3.20 -2.57 -14.45
CA GLU A 287 -2.17 -3.44 -15.02
C GLU A 287 -0.78 -2.98 -14.59
N GLN A 288 -0.49 -1.69 -14.70
CA GLN A 288 0.79 -1.13 -14.23
C GLN A 288 0.98 -1.34 -12.72
N ALA A 289 -0.06 -1.07 -11.91
CA ALA A 289 0.02 -1.30 -10.47
C ALA A 289 0.21 -2.79 -10.12
N LYS A 290 -0.37 -3.68 -10.93
CA LYS A 290 -0.19 -5.13 -10.79
C LYS A 290 1.23 -5.54 -11.19
N GLU A 291 1.79 -4.98 -12.26
CA GLU A 291 3.18 -5.21 -12.65
C GLU A 291 4.15 -4.81 -11.52
N GLU A 292 3.97 -3.63 -10.94
CA GLU A 292 4.77 -3.18 -9.79
C GLU A 292 4.64 -4.12 -8.59
N TRP A 293 3.41 -4.52 -8.26
CA TRP A 293 3.19 -5.48 -7.19
C TRP A 293 3.89 -6.82 -7.45
N LEU A 294 3.93 -7.28 -8.70
CA LEU A 294 4.62 -8.52 -9.07
C LEU A 294 6.15 -8.36 -9.00
N GLU A 295 6.68 -7.18 -9.35
CA GLU A 295 8.12 -6.87 -9.17
C GLU A 295 8.52 -6.86 -7.69
N ASP A 296 7.63 -6.45 -6.78
CA ASP A 296 7.89 -6.44 -5.33
C ASP A 296 7.82 -7.84 -4.67
N VAL A 297 7.15 -8.80 -5.32
CA VAL A 297 6.92 -10.16 -4.79
C VAL A 297 7.94 -11.19 -5.31
N LEU A 298 8.57 -10.92 -6.45
CA LEU A 298 9.60 -11.75 -7.10
C LEU A 298 11.02 -11.46 -6.54
#